data_AF-A0A7J7CGR7-F1
#
_entry.id   AF-A0A7J7CGR7-F1
#
_cell.length_a   1.000
_cell.length_b   1.000
_cell.length_c   1.000
_cell.angle_alpha   90.00
_cell.angle_beta   90.00
_cell.angle_gamma   90.00
#
_symmetry.space_group_name_H-M   'P 1'
#
loop_
_entity.id
_entity.type
_entity.pdbx_description
1 polymer ?
#
loop_
_entity_poly.entity_id
_entity_poly.type
_entity_poly.pdbx_seq_one_letter_code
_entity_poly.pdbx_strand_id
1 'polypeptide(L)'
;MKETYIITAESVADVDAQEVLGYVIYNDRRHIKLPYPLQGFDTNVTGKSFHNGRFVQRLRNIAASLPNITLEQGTVKSLLKENGIVKGVEYKTRNGQEMTAYASLTSTCDGCFLRLWNSLCNAKEIYKFLFYEL
;
A
#
# COMPACT_ATOMS: atom_id res chain seq x y z
N MET A 1 -0.20 -20.85 -17.38
CA MET A 1 -0.83 -19.85 -16.48
C MET A 1 0.27 -18.91 -16.02
N LYS A 2 0.06 -17.60 -16.20
CA LYS A 2 1.05 -16.56 -15.93
C LYS A 2 1.43 -16.58 -14.46
N GLU A 3 2.73 -16.64 -14.18
CA GLU A 3 3.29 -16.45 -12.84
C GLU A 3 2.70 -15.18 -12.24
N THR A 4 1.90 -15.37 -11.20
CA THR A 4 1.27 -14.29 -10.46
C THR A 4 2.37 -13.61 -9.66
N TYR A 5 2.64 -12.33 -9.98
CA TYR A 5 3.66 -11.48 -9.40
C TYR A 5 3.90 -11.75 -7.91
N ILE A 6 5.00 -12.43 -7.64
CA ILE A 6 5.49 -12.82 -6.31
C ILE A 6 6.05 -11.55 -5.66
N ILE A 7 5.20 -10.84 -4.93
CA ILE A 7 5.63 -9.77 -4.02
C ILE A 7 4.98 -10.03 -2.67
N THR A 8 5.40 -11.07 -1.95
CA THR A 8 4.88 -11.30 -0.59
C THR A 8 5.96 -11.74 0.38
N ALA A 9 6.69 -12.82 0.09
CA ALA A 9 7.74 -13.30 0.99
C ALA A 9 9.04 -12.48 0.87
N GLU A 10 9.47 -12.14 -0.34
CA GLU A 10 10.72 -11.40 -0.57
C GLU A 10 10.65 -9.93 -0.12
N SER A 11 9.45 -9.34 -0.12
CA SER A 11 9.26 -7.94 0.29
C SER A 11 9.43 -7.73 1.79
N VAL A 12 9.28 -8.79 2.58
CA VAL A 12 9.55 -8.78 4.03
C VAL A 12 10.93 -9.36 4.38
N ALA A 13 11.71 -9.81 3.38
CA ALA A 13 13.11 -10.10 3.56
C ALA A 13 13.90 -8.79 3.71
N ASP A 14 14.91 -8.79 4.59
CA ASP A 14 15.85 -7.68 4.82
C ASP A 14 15.22 -6.36 5.33
N VAL A 15 13.99 -6.39 5.85
CA VAL A 15 13.35 -5.22 6.48
C VAL A 15 13.37 -5.28 8.01
N ASP A 16 14.15 -6.21 8.57
CA ASP A 16 14.21 -6.51 10.01
C ASP A 16 12.82 -6.92 10.56
N ALA A 17 12.13 -7.76 9.78
CA ALA A 17 10.79 -8.22 10.09
C ALA A 17 10.80 -9.19 11.27
N GLN A 18 10.09 -8.83 12.34
CA GLN A 18 9.90 -9.65 13.53
C GLN A 18 8.69 -10.57 13.37
N GLU A 19 8.83 -11.81 13.81
CA GLU A 19 7.72 -12.76 13.82
C GLU A 19 6.70 -12.43 14.90
N VAL A 20 5.44 -12.45 14.50
CA VAL A 20 4.30 -12.25 15.39
C VAL A 20 3.49 -13.54 15.38
N LEU A 21 3.25 -14.11 16.56
CA LEU A 21 2.52 -15.39 16.71
C LEU A 21 1.05 -15.18 17.10
N GLY A 22 0.67 -13.94 17.34
CA GLY A 22 -0.63 -13.54 17.84
C GLY A 22 -0.53 -12.25 18.66
N TYR A 23 -1.57 -11.97 19.43
CA TYR A 23 -1.67 -10.75 20.23
C TYR A 23 -1.83 -11.06 21.71
N VAL A 24 -1.56 -10.06 22.55
CA VAL A 24 -1.96 -10.08 23.96
C VAL A 24 -2.90 -8.91 24.20
N ILE A 25 -4.08 -9.21 24.72
CA ILE A 25 -5.08 -8.19 25.07
C ILE A 25 -4.98 -7.97 26.58
N TYR A 26 -4.68 -6.74 26.97
CA TYR A 26 -4.63 -6.31 28.36
C TYR A 26 -5.92 -5.59 28.74
N ASN A 27 -6.46 -5.91 29.91
CA ASN A 27 -7.57 -5.20 30.54
C ASN A 27 -7.28 -5.10 32.04
N ASP A 28 -6.84 -3.92 32.47
CA ASP A 28 -6.29 -3.65 33.80
C ASP A 28 -5.17 -4.65 34.18
N ARG A 29 -5.37 -5.41 35.26
CA ARG A 29 -4.43 -6.45 35.75
C ARG A 29 -4.64 -7.81 35.11
N ARG A 30 -5.59 -7.94 34.18
CA ARG A 30 -5.88 -9.19 33.46
C ARG A 30 -5.34 -9.11 32.04
N HIS A 31 -4.88 -10.23 31.53
CA HIS A 31 -4.49 -10.34 30.13
C HIS A 31 -4.91 -11.70 29.57
N ILE A 32 -5.15 -11.73 28.27
CA ILE A 32 -5.38 -12.96 27.50
C ILE A 32 -4.40 -12.99 26.32
N LYS A 33 -3.75 -14.15 26.12
CA LYS A 33 -2.98 -14.42 24.92
C LYS A 33 -3.93 -14.94 23.84
N LEU A 34 -3.90 -14.31 22.68
CA LEU A 34 -4.68 -14.66 21.51
C LEU A 34 -3.72 -15.10 20.39
N PRO A 35 -3.34 -16.39 20.33
CA PRO A 35 -2.52 -16.89 19.23
C PRO A 35 -3.29 -16.83 17.91
N TYR A 36 -2.58 -16.74 16.78
CA TYR A 36 -3.23 -16.85 15.48
C TYR A 36 -3.88 -18.24 15.31
N PRO A 37 -5.07 -18.33 14.67
CA PRO A 37 -5.74 -19.60 14.44
C PRO A 37 -5.08 -20.34 13.26
N LEU A 38 -4.05 -21.15 13.54
CA LEU A 38 -3.22 -21.81 12.51
C LEU A 38 -3.71 -23.22 12.12
N GLN A 39 -4.96 -23.59 12.43
CA GLN A 39 -5.47 -24.92 12.08
C GLN A 39 -5.60 -25.06 10.56
N GLY A 40 -4.90 -26.04 9.99
CA GLY A 40 -4.86 -26.27 8.53
C GLY A 40 -3.79 -25.46 7.78
N PHE A 41 -2.94 -24.72 8.49
CA PHE A 41 -1.78 -24.03 7.94
C PHE A 41 -0.47 -24.73 8.35
N ASP A 42 0.60 -24.48 7.58
CA ASP A 42 1.95 -24.94 7.93
C ASP A 42 2.42 -24.31 9.26
N THR A 43 3.28 -25.03 9.98
CA THR A 43 3.75 -24.62 11.32
C THR A 43 4.64 -23.37 11.31
N ASN A 44 5.12 -22.94 10.14
CA ASN A 44 5.95 -21.76 9.94
C ASN A 44 5.16 -20.49 9.59
N VAL A 45 3.81 -20.55 9.54
CA VAL A 45 2.98 -19.38 9.26
C VAL A 45 2.96 -18.45 10.45
N THR A 46 3.47 -17.23 10.25
CA THR A 46 3.53 -16.18 11.27
C THR A 46 3.15 -14.82 10.67
N GLY A 47 2.70 -13.91 11.53
CA GLY A 47 2.62 -12.49 11.19
C GLY A 47 4.02 -11.88 11.14
N LYS A 48 4.15 -10.74 10.47
CA LYS A 48 5.43 -10.00 10.39
C LYS A 48 5.20 -8.55 10.81
N SER A 49 5.97 -8.10 11.80
CA SER A 49 6.05 -6.70 12.21
C SER A 49 7.34 -6.10 11.68
N PHE A 50 7.30 -4.91 11.10
CA PHE A 50 8.46 -4.28 10.46
C PHE A 50 8.29 -2.76 10.40
N HIS A 51 9.39 -2.06 10.13
CA HIS A 51 9.33 -0.64 9.85
C HIS A 51 8.70 -0.38 8.47
N ASN A 52 7.55 0.30 8.44
CA ASN A 52 6.81 0.58 7.21
C ASN A 52 7.67 1.25 6.12
N GLY A 53 8.52 2.21 6.50
CA GLY A 53 9.41 2.88 5.54
C GLY A 53 10.38 1.92 4.83
N ARG A 54 10.94 0.94 5.55
CA ARG A 54 11.83 -0.08 4.97
C ARG A 54 11.05 -1.01 4.04
N PHE A 55 9.87 -1.45 4.47
CA PHE A 55 8.99 -2.31 3.67
C PHE A 55 8.56 -1.65 2.36
N VAL A 56 8.06 -0.41 2.41
CA VAL A 56 7.65 0.33 1.20
C VAL A 56 8.84 0.57 0.28
N GLN A 57 10.03 0.87 0.82
CA GLN A 57 11.22 1.01 -0.01
C GLN A 57 11.63 -0.31 -0.67
N ARG A 58 11.53 -1.44 0.05
CA ARG A 58 11.80 -2.78 -0.49
C ARG A 58 10.84 -3.10 -1.64
N LEU A 59 9.55 -2.85 -1.47
CA LEU A 59 8.54 -3.01 -2.53
C LEU A 59 8.87 -2.18 -3.79
N ARG A 60 9.28 -0.91 -3.61
CA ARG A 60 9.68 -0.05 -4.74
C ARG A 60 10.91 -0.59 -5.46
N ASN A 61 11.89 -1.10 -4.74
CA ASN A 61 13.10 -1.67 -5.34
C ASN A 61 12.78 -2.93 -6.15
N ILE A 62 11.93 -3.82 -5.62
CA ILE A 62 11.46 -5.00 -6.35
C ILE A 62 10.74 -4.58 -7.62
N ALA A 63 9.80 -3.63 -7.54
CA ALA A 63 9.10 -3.11 -8.70
C ALA A 63 10.06 -2.49 -9.75
N ALA A 64 11.07 -1.73 -9.32
CA ALA A 64 12.06 -1.10 -10.20
C ALA A 64 12.92 -2.11 -10.98
N SER A 65 13.09 -3.33 -10.45
CA SER A 65 13.88 -4.38 -11.10
C SER A 65 13.12 -5.10 -12.23
N LEU A 66 11.80 -4.90 -12.33
CA LEU A 66 10.98 -5.57 -13.35
C LEU A 66 11.05 -4.80 -14.69
N PRO A 67 11.24 -5.49 -15.83
CA PRO A 67 11.53 -4.85 -17.11
C PRO A 67 10.36 -4.05 -17.69
N ASN A 68 9.13 -4.31 -17.24
CA ASN A 68 7.90 -3.68 -17.75
C ASN A 68 7.36 -2.60 -16.80
N ILE A 69 8.14 -2.19 -15.80
CA ILE A 69 7.74 -1.17 -14.82
C ILE A 69 8.66 0.03 -14.98
N THR A 70 8.05 1.19 -15.22
CA THR A 70 8.74 2.49 -15.15
C THR A 70 8.26 3.20 -13.89
N LEU A 71 9.20 3.54 -13.01
CA LEU A 71 8.92 4.35 -11.83
C LEU A 71 9.19 5.82 -12.13
N GLU A 72 8.21 6.66 -11.79
CA GLU A 72 8.34 8.11 -11.94
C GLU A 72 8.01 8.81 -10.63
N GLN A 73 8.91 9.72 -10.22
CA GLN A 73 8.71 10.52 -9.03
C GLN A 73 7.93 11.79 -9.36
N GLY A 74 6.68 11.84 -8.93
CA GLY A 74 5.82 13.02 -9.10
C GLY A 74 4.60 12.99 -8.19
N THR A 75 3.81 14.05 -8.25
CA THR A 75 2.52 14.16 -7.56
C THR A 75 1.42 14.33 -8.59
N VAL A 76 0.53 13.32 -8.68
CA VAL A 76 -0.66 13.39 -9.54
C VAL A 76 -1.59 14.50 -9.04
N LYS A 77 -1.98 15.39 -9.94
CA LYS A 77 -2.87 16.52 -9.65
C LYS A 77 -4.32 16.20 -9.96
N SER A 78 -4.58 15.61 -11.12
CA SER A 78 -5.92 15.39 -11.65
C SER A 78 -5.98 14.18 -12.60
N LEU A 79 -7.18 13.67 -12.83
CA LEU A 79 -7.47 12.65 -13.84
C LEU A 79 -7.89 13.35 -15.14
N LEU A 80 -7.33 12.92 -16.26
CA LEU A 80 -7.76 13.37 -17.59
C LEU A 80 -8.94 12.54 -18.03
N LYS A 81 -10.09 13.20 -18.25
CA LYS A 81 -11.35 12.55 -18.61
C LYS A 81 -11.87 13.11 -19.93
N GLU A 82 -12.34 12.19 -20.78
CA GLU A 82 -13.02 12.51 -22.04
C GLU A 82 -14.33 11.73 -22.07
N ASN A 83 -15.47 12.42 -22.17
CA ASN A 83 -16.81 11.81 -22.12
C ASN A 83 -17.04 10.89 -20.91
N GLY A 84 -16.49 11.26 -19.75
CA GLY A 84 -16.56 10.47 -18.52
C GLY A 84 -15.56 9.31 -18.44
N ILE A 85 -14.80 9.03 -19.50
CA ILE A 85 -13.79 7.97 -19.54
C ILE A 85 -12.43 8.53 -19.17
N VAL A 86 -11.75 7.91 -18.20
CA VAL A 86 -10.37 8.27 -17.83
C VAL A 86 -9.42 7.85 -18.95
N LYS A 87 -8.60 8.79 -19.43
CA LYS A 87 -7.59 8.58 -20.48
C LYS A 87 -6.15 8.69 -19.96
N GLY A 88 -5.96 9.19 -18.75
CA GLY A 88 -4.65 9.47 -18.22
C GLY A 88 -4.67 10.32 -16.95
N VAL A 89 -3.50 10.89 -16.63
CA VAL A 89 -3.28 11.74 -15.47
C VAL A 89 -2.44 12.96 -15.83
N GLU A 90 -2.71 14.05 -15.15
CA GLU A 90 -1.80 15.20 -15.08
C GLU A 90 -1.05 15.14 -13.75
N TYR A 91 0.26 15.32 -13.79
CA TYR A 91 1.11 15.24 -12.60
C TYR A 91 2.21 16.30 -12.64
N LYS A 92 2.75 16.60 -11.46
CA LYS A 92 3.88 17.50 -11.27
C LYS A 92 5.13 16.69 -10.94
N THR A 93 6.18 16.85 -11.71
CA THR A 93 7.48 16.20 -11.44
C THR A 93 8.13 16.78 -10.18
N ARG A 94 9.17 16.12 -9.67
CA ARG A 94 9.98 16.65 -8.56
C ARG A 94 10.55 18.06 -8.84
N ASN A 95 10.86 18.36 -10.10
CA ASN A 95 11.39 19.66 -10.53
C ASN A 95 10.29 20.73 -10.70
N GLY A 96 9.04 20.34 -10.48
CA GLY A 96 7.89 21.22 -10.52
C GLY A 96 7.29 21.43 -11.91
N GLN A 97 7.74 20.67 -12.91
CA GLN A 97 7.16 20.70 -14.26
C GLN A 97 5.83 19.95 -14.29
N GLU A 98 4.87 20.49 -15.04
CA GLU A 98 3.59 19.84 -15.28
C GLU A 98 3.71 18.94 -16.49
N MET A 99 3.27 17.70 -16.33
CA MET A 99 3.40 16.62 -17.29
C MET A 99 2.10 15.84 -17.38
N THR A 100 1.94 15.14 -18.49
CA THR A 100 0.77 14.30 -18.76
C THR A 100 1.20 12.90 -19.15
N ALA A 101 0.53 11.90 -18.60
CA ALA A 101 0.67 10.50 -18.99
C ALA A 101 -0.68 9.92 -19.40
N TYR A 102 -0.72 9.23 -20.54
CA TYR A 102 -1.92 8.58 -21.08
C TYR A 102 -1.82 7.06 -20.94
N ALA A 103 -2.93 6.42 -20.58
CA ALA A 103 -3.03 4.98 -20.46
C ALA A 103 -4.44 4.50 -20.77
N SER A 104 -4.56 3.26 -21.26
CA SER A 104 -5.85 2.61 -21.47
C SER A 104 -6.55 2.23 -20.16
N LEU A 105 -5.78 2.08 -19.08
CA LEU A 105 -6.26 1.81 -17.72
C LEU A 105 -5.44 2.62 -16.72
N THR A 106 -6.12 3.36 -15.85
CA THR A 106 -5.50 4.12 -14.75
C THR A 106 -6.02 3.59 -13.43
N SER A 107 -5.11 3.15 -12.55
CA SER A 107 -5.43 2.74 -11.17
C SER A 107 -4.99 3.82 -10.18
N THR A 108 -5.83 4.13 -9.19
CA THR A 108 -5.54 5.09 -8.13
C THR A 108 -5.30 4.36 -6.81
N CYS A 109 -4.14 4.59 -6.18
CA CYS A 109 -3.74 3.96 -4.92
C CYS A 109 -3.09 4.99 -3.96
N ASP A 110 -3.67 6.18 -3.83
CA ASP A 110 -3.11 7.34 -3.12
C ASP A 110 -3.29 7.33 -1.59
N GLY A 111 -3.71 6.20 -1.01
CA GLY A 111 -3.80 5.99 0.44
C GLY A 111 -4.98 6.72 1.08
N CYS A 112 -5.04 6.79 2.42
CA CYS A 112 -6.23 7.23 3.16
C CYS A 112 -6.54 8.75 3.12
N PHE A 113 -5.67 9.57 2.52
CA PHE A 113 -5.85 11.02 2.38
C PHE A 113 -6.36 11.41 0.97
N LEU A 114 -6.99 10.44 0.31
CA LEU A 114 -7.40 10.39 -1.09
C LEU A 114 -7.69 11.76 -1.70
N ARG A 115 -6.78 12.25 -2.54
CA ARG A 115 -6.93 13.54 -3.23
C ARG A 115 -7.87 13.42 -4.42
N LEU A 116 -7.91 12.24 -5.05
CA LEU A 116 -8.70 11.97 -6.25
C LEU A 116 -10.09 11.40 -5.94
N TRP A 117 -10.36 11.02 -4.69
CA TRP A 117 -11.60 10.33 -4.30
C TRP A 117 -12.87 11.12 -4.65
N ASN A 118 -12.90 12.42 -4.36
CA ASN A 118 -14.04 13.27 -4.68
C ASN A 118 -14.37 13.31 -6.18
N SER A 119 -13.41 12.95 -7.05
CA SER A 119 -13.63 12.87 -8.50
C SER A 119 -14.11 11.49 -8.98
N LEU A 120 -14.11 10.48 -8.10
CA LEU A 120 -14.39 9.07 -8.41
C LEU A 120 -15.58 8.51 -7.61
N CYS A 121 -15.82 8.99 -6.39
CA CYS A 121 -16.83 8.46 -5.49
C CYS A 121 -17.59 9.59 -4.78
N ASN A 122 -18.90 9.39 -4.62
CA ASN A 122 -19.81 10.32 -3.93
C ASN A 122 -20.02 9.97 -2.44
N ALA A 123 -19.16 9.13 -1.86
CA ALA A 123 -19.29 8.68 -0.48
C ALA A 123 -18.93 9.81 0.50
N LYS A 124 -19.78 10.03 1.51
CA LYS A 124 -19.81 11.26 2.32
C LYS A 124 -19.17 11.19 3.70
N GLU A 125 -18.79 10.00 4.20
CA GLU A 125 -18.34 9.84 5.59
C GLU A 125 -17.00 9.11 5.69
N ILE A 126 -16.01 9.81 6.24
CA ILE A 126 -14.71 9.24 6.64
C ILE A 126 -14.53 9.56 8.13
N TYR A 127 -14.58 8.53 8.97
CA TYR A 127 -14.21 8.65 10.38
C TYR A 127 -12.69 8.56 10.52
N LYS A 128 -12.09 9.57 11.15
CA LYS A 128 -10.64 9.64 11.35
C LYS A 128 -10.34 9.55 12.84
N PHE A 129 -9.79 8.42 13.26
CA PHE A 129 -9.24 8.25 14.60
C PHE A 129 -7.76 8.60 14.56
N LEU A 130 -7.30 9.41 15.52
CA LEU A 130 -5.89 9.73 15.69
C LEU A 130 -5.28 8.73 16.65
N PHE A 131 -4.26 8.01 16.19
CA PHE A 131 -3.38 7.25 17.05
C PHE A 131 -2.27 8.20 17.51
N TYR A 132 -2.16 8.39 18.82
CA TYR A 132 -1.01 9.06 19.42
C TYR A 132 -0.04 7.96 19.87
N GLU A 133 1.22 8.08 19.49
CA GLU A 133 2.28 7.31 20.15
C GLU A 133 2.38 7.82 21.60
N LEU A 134 2.39 6.90 22.56
CA LEU A 134 2.65 7.17 23.98
C LEU A 134 4.15 7.11 24.26
#